data_AF-C8WKP9-F1
#
_entry.id   AF-C8WKP9-F1
#
_cell.length_a   1.000
_cell.length_b   1.000
_cell.length_c   1.000
_cell.angle_alpha   90.00
_cell.angle_beta   90.00
_cell.angle_gamma   90.00
#
_symmetry.space_group_name_H-M   'P 1'
#
loop_
_entity.id
_entity.type
_entity.pdbx_description
1 polymer ?
#
loop_
_entity_poly.entity_id
_entity_poly.type
_entity_poly.pdbx_seq_one_letter_code
_entity_poly.pdbx_strand_id
1 'polypeptide(L)'
;MESVMTVRLNGDMKERAAAIMRREGYTPSSAVRRLFEYTVKHDGLPFEKSEKPDRDELRRRIEAFDQVHTKRPLTMSDEELREARLKDRYGFDA
;
A
#
# COMPACT_ATOMS: atom_id res chain seq x y z
N MET A 1 -8.29 20.17 -10.65
CA MET A 1 -9.14 20.89 -9.67
C MET A 1 -8.37 20.92 -8.36
N GLU A 2 -8.02 22.10 -7.87
CA GLU A 2 -7.39 22.21 -6.55
C GLU A 2 -8.47 22.07 -5.46
N SER A 3 -8.17 21.32 -4.39
CA SER A 3 -9.06 21.13 -3.25
C SER A 3 -8.36 21.58 -1.97
N VAL A 4 -9.11 22.21 -1.06
CA VAL A 4 -8.59 22.74 0.21
C VAL A 4 -9.08 21.86 1.35
N MET A 5 -8.14 21.41 2.18
CA MET A 5 -8.44 20.66 3.40
C MET A 5 -8.29 21.58 4.63
N THR A 6 -9.33 21.65 5.46
CA THR A 6 -9.30 22.36 6.74
C THR A 6 -9.45 21.36 7.88
N VAL A 7 -8.58 21.43 8.89
CA VAL A 7 -8.58 20.53 10.04
C VAL A 7 -8.55 21.36 11.32
N ARG A 8 -9.41 21.00 12.29
CA ARG A 8 -9.41 21.61 13.62
C ARG A 8 -8.33 20.96 14.47
N LEU A 9 -7.40 21.78 14.97
CA LEU A 9 -6.32 21.36 15.85
C LEU A 9 -6.37 22.20 17.13
N ASN A 10 -5.92 21.61 18.24
CA ASN A 10 -5.61 22.37 19.44
C ASN A 10 -4.51 23.43 19.12
N GLY A 11 -4.65 24.65 19.66
CA GLY A 11 -3.74 25.77 19.41
C GLY A 11 -2.28 25.46 19.77
N ASP A 12 -2.03 24.98 20.99
CA ASP A 12 -0.69 24.63 21.48
C ASP A 12 -0.05 23.54 20.62
N MET A 13 -0.86 22.54 20.24
CA MET A 13 -0.38 21.45 19.39
C MET A 13 0.02 21.97 18.01
N LYS A 14 -0.78 22.86 17.42
CA LYS A 14 -0.50 23.46 16.11
C LYS A 14 0.82 24.25 16.12
N GLU A 15 1.05 25.05 17.16
CA GLU A 15 2.27 25.85 17.28
C GLU A 15 3.51 24.97 17.44
N ARG A 16 3.46 23.98 18.34
CA ARG A 16 4.56 23.04 18.56
C ARG A 16 4.87 22.23 17.31
N ALA A 17 3.84 21.69 16.66
CA ALA A 17 4.00 20.93 15.42
C ALA A 17 4.59 21.79 14.30
N ALA A 18 4.12 23.03 14.12
CA ALA A 18 4.67 23.94 13.12
C ALA A 18 6.14 24.30 13.40
N ALA A 19 6.54 24.45 14.66
CA ALA A 19 7.93 24.68 15.03
C ALA A 19 8.83 23.48 14.67
N ILE A 20 8.37 22.26 14.96
CA ILE A 20 9.09 21.02 14.59
C ILE A 20 9.20 20.91 13.08
N MET A 21 8.10 21.06 12.33
CA MET A 21 8.11 20.98 10.87
C MET A 21 9.08 21.97 10.24
N ARG A 22 9.12 23.22 10.73
CA ARG A 22 10.06 24.24 10.25
C ARG A 22 11.52 23.85 10.50
N ARG A 23 11.82 23.27 11.66
CA ARG A 23 13.18 22.77 11.97
C ARG A 23 13.59 21.65 11.01
N GLU A 24 12.66 20.80 10.61
CA GLU A 24 12.88 19.75 9.61
C GLU A 24 12.82 20.26 8.15
N GLY A 25 12.66 21.57 7.93
CA GLY A 25 12.64 22.18 6.59
C GLY A 25 11.29 22.15 5.87
N TYR A 26 10.19 21.89 6.59
CA TYR A 26 8.84 21.81 6.03
C TYR A 26 7.93 22.94 6.54
N THR A 27 7.00 23.36 5.69
CA THR A 27 5.82 24.12 6.13
C THR A 27 4.71 23.12 6.49
N PRO A 28 3.73 23.50 7.33
CA PRO A 28 2.61 22.61 7.63
C PRO A 28 1.88 22.10 6.39
N SER A 29 1.71 22.95 5.37
CA SER A 29 1.09 22.56 4.11
C SER A 29 1.94 21.59 3.29
N SER A 30 3.26 21.76 3.23
CA SER A 30 4.14 20.83 2.51
C SER A 30 4.24 19.48 3.20
N ALA A 31 4.29 19.47 4.54
CA ALA A 31 4.28 18.23 5.33
C ALA A 31 2.97 17.43 5.11
N VAL A 32 1.82 18.11 5.16
CA VAL A 32 0.52 17.48 4.90
C VAL A 32 0.44 16.97 3.45
N ARG A 33 0.87 17.76 2.47
CA ARG A 33 0.92 17.30 1.06
C ARG A 33 1.78 16.04 0.92
N ARG A 34 2.94 16.00 1.57
CA ARG A 34 3.84 14.85 1.54
C ARG A 34 3.23 13.59 2.15
N LEU A 35 2.42 13.75 3.20
CA LEU A 35 1.64 12.65 3.76
C LEU A 35 0.66 12.06 2.72
N PHE A 36 -0.10 12.90 2.01
CA PHE A 36 -1.01 12.41 0.96
C PHE A 36 -0.25 11.73 -0.19
N GLU A 37 0.89 12.28 -0.61
CA GLU A 37 1.75 11.66 -1.62
C GLU A 37 2.23 10.27 -1.17
N TYR A 38 2.64 10.15 0.10
CA TYR A 38 3.02 8.85 0.67
C TYR A 38 1.86 7.87 0.62
N THR A 39 0.67 8.28 1.07
CA THR A 39 -0.51 7.41 1.12
C THR A 39 -0.88 6.88 -0.25
N VAL A 40 -0.86 7.73 -1.29
CA VAL A 40 -1.14 7.31 -2.67
C VAL A 40 -0.05 6.38 -3.19
N LYS A 41 1.22 6.66 -2.89
CA LYS A 41 2.35 5.88 -3.39
C LYS A 41 2.44 4.49 -2.75
N HIS A 42 2.09 4.37 -1.47
CA HIS A 42 2.30 3.16 -0.68
C HIS A 42 1.02 2.41 -0.32
N ASP A 43 -0.14 2.91 -0.75
CA ASP A 43 -1.47 2.39 -0.40
C ASP A 43 -1.62 2.16 1.12
N GLY A 44 -1.12 3.12 1.91
CA GLY A 44 -0.97 2.94 3.34
C GLY A 44 -0.45 4.18 4.04
N LEU A 45 -0.66 4.24 5.35
CA LEU A 45 -0.21 5.37 6.17
C LEU A 45 1.19 5.10 6.76
N PRO A 46 2.02 6.15 6.93
CA PRO A 46 3.35 6.05 7.54
C PRO A 46 3.27 6.00 9.07
N PHE A 47 2.27 5.32 9.61
CA PHE A 47 2.06 5.13 11.04
C PHE A 47 2.06 3.63 11.33
N GLU A 48 2.56 3.24 12.50
CA GLU A 48 2.41 1.87 12.97
C GLU A 48 0.91 1.54 13.09
N LYS A 49 0.47 0.46 12.44
CA LYS A 49 -0.92 0.02 12.51
C LYS A 49 -1.20 -0.43 13.94
N SER A 50 -1.93 0.38 14.70
CA SER A 50 -2.27 0.11 16.10
C SER A 50 -3.31 -0.99 16.28
N GLU A 51 -3.98 -1.45 15.21
CA GLU A 51 -5.01 -2.49 15.28
C GLU A 51 -4.77 -3.61 14.27
N LYS A 52 -5.17 -4.82 14.68
CA LYS A 52 -5.32 -5.97 13.79
C LYS A 52 -6.20 -5.54 12.59
N PRO A 53 -5.89 -5.99 11.36
CA PRO A 53 -6.65 -5.60 10.19
C PRO A 53 -8.15 -5.82 10.41
N ASP A 54 -8.94 -4.79 10.11
CA ASP A 54 -10.39 -4.83 10.19
C ASP A 54 -10.96 -5.94 9.28
N ARG A 55 -12.18 -6.41 9.56
CA ARG A 55 -12.87 -7.48 8.82
C ARG A 55 -12.95 -7.18 7.32
N ASP A 56 -13.16 -5.93 6.94
CA ASP A 56 -13.22 -5.54 5.52
C ASP A 56 -11.87 -5.63 4.82
N GLU A 57 -10.79 -5.34 5.54
CA GLU A 57 -9.42 -5.48 5.04
C GLU A 57 -9.03 -6.96 4.92
N LEU A 58 -9.42 -7.79 5.89
CA LEU A 58 -9.27 -9.24 5.80
C LEU A 58 -10.04 -9.82 4.61
N ARG A 59 -11.29 -9.36 4.41
CA ARG A 59 -12.11 -9.79 3.28
C ARG A 59 -11.48 -9.42 1.94
N ARG A 60 -10.99 -8.17 1.78
CA ARG A 60 -10.28 -7.77 0.54
C ARG A 60 -9.06 -8.63 0.26
N ARG A 61 -8.28 -8.97 1.30
CA ARG A 61 -7.10 -9.83 1.16
C ARG A 61 -7.48 -11.26 0.78
N ILE A 62 -8.54 -11.80 1.36
CA ILE A 62 -9.05 -13.13 1.01
C ILE A 62 -9.58 -13.13 -0.43
N GLU A 63 -10.35 -12.13 -0.84
CA GLU A 63 -10.84 -12.00 -2.22
C GLU A 63 -9.69 -11.90 -3.24
N ALA A 64 -8.65 -11.10 -2.93
CA ALA A 64 -7.45 -11.00 -3.77
C ALA A 64 -6.67 -12.32 -3.81
N PHE A 65 -6.55 -13.01 -2.67
CA PHE A 65 -5.93 -14.33 -2.60
C PHE A 65 -6.72 -15.35 -3.43
N ASP A 66 -8.05 -15.40 -3.32
CA ASP A 66 -8.92 -16.31 -4.05
C ASP A 66 -8.90 -16.08 -5.57
N GLN A 67 -8.66 -14.84 -6.01
CA GLN A 67 -8.49 -14.51 -7.43
C GLN A 67 -7.15 -15.00 -8.00
N VAL A 68 -6.10 -15.03 -7.18
CA VAL A 68 -4.73 -15.39 -7.61
C VAL A 68 -4.44 -16.87 -7.35
N HIS A 69 -5.12 -17.50 -6.39
CA HIS A 69 -4.92 -18.91 -6.10
C HIS A 69 -5.51 -19.75 -7.24
N THR A 70 -4.64 -20.39 -8.01
CA THR A 70 -5.04 -21.53 -8.82
C THR A 70 -5.69 -22.54 -7.89
N LYS A 71 -6.98 -22.85 -8.11
CA LYS A 71 -7.80 -23.78 -7.29
C LYS A 71 -7.30 -25.23 -7.31
N ARG A 72 -6.11 -25.49 -7.84
CA ARG A 72 -5.41 -26.75 -7.75
C ARG A 72 -4.06 -26.46 -7.10
N PRO A 73 -3.72 -27.13 -5.99
CA PRO A 73 -2.32 -27.29 -5.61
C PRO A 73 -1.62 -27.81 -6.85
N LEU A 74 -0.70 -27.03 -7.40
CA LEU A 74 0.18 -27.53 -8.42
C LEU A 74 1.07 -28.52 -7.66
N THR A 75 0.82 -29.81 -7.85
CA THR A 75 1.73 -30.90 -7.41
C THR A 75 3.03 -30.90 -8.21
N MET A 76 3.28 -29.81 -8.94
CA MET A 76 4.42 -29.58 -9.80
C MET A 76 5.43 -28.78 -8.99
N SER A 77 6.65 -29.28 -8.97
CA SER A 77 7.81 -28.54 -8.51
C SER A 77 8.02 -27.26 -9.32
N ASP A 78 8.78 -26.32 -8.77
CA ASP A 78 9.08 -25.04 -9.42
C ASP A 78 9.71 -25.22 -10.81
N GLU A 79 10.47 -26.30 -11.02
CA GLU A 79 11.09 -26.61 -12.31
C GLU A 79 10.05 -27.11 -13.33
N GLU A 80 9.13 -27.99 -12.92
CA GLU A 80 8.05 -28.47 -13.79
C GLU A 80 7.10 -27.31 -14.19
N LEU A 81 6.90 -26.34 -13.31
CA LEU A 81 6.16 -25.12 -13.61
C LEU A 81 6.87 -24.23 -14.62
N ARG A 82 8.20 -24.13 -14.50
CA ARG A 82 9.03 -23.37 -15.43
C ARG A 82 8.99 -24.00 -16.82
N GLU A 83 9.18 -25.32 -16.92
CA GLU A 83 9.14 -26.06 -18.18
C GLU A 83 7.76 -25.99 -18.84
N ALA A 84 6.67 -26.15 -18.08
CA ALA A 84 5.31 -26.01 -18.61
C ALA A 84 5.04 -24.61 -19.18
N ARG A 85 5.51 -23.56 -18.49
CA ARG A 85 5.40 -22.17 -18.99
C ARG A 85 6.28 -21.92 -20.21
N LEU A 86 7.45 -22.55 -20.28
CA LEU A 86 8.36 -22.43 -21.43
C LEU A 86 7.74 -23.13 -22.65
N LYS A 87 7.15 -24.31 -22.45
CA LYS A 87 6.50 -25.11 -23.49
C LYS A 87 5.24 -24.43 -24.02
N ASP A 88 4.40 -23.87 -23.14
CA ASP A 88 3.19 -23.12 -23.52
C ASP A 88 3.52 -21.83 -24.30
N ARG A 89 4.60 -21.13 -23.92
CA ARG A 89 5.00 -19.87 -24.54
C ARG A 89 5.75 -20.02 -25.86
N TYR A 90 6.50 -21.12 -26.04
CA TYR A 90 7.39 -21.30 -27.19
C TYR A 90 7.07 -22.53 -28.06
N GLY A 91 6.08 -23.35 -27.69
CA GLY A 91 5.54 -24.42 -28.53
C GLY A 91 6.61 -25.41 -29.03
N PHE A 92 7.39 -25.99 -28.13
CA PHE A 92 8.29 -27.09 -28.50
C PHE A 92 7.50 -28.41 -28.58
N ASP A 93 6.86 -28.63 -29.72
CA ASP A 93 6.63 -29.98 -30.24
C ASP A 93 7.77 -30.29 -31.21
N ALA A 94 8.66 -31.19 -30.79
CA ALA A 94 9.60 -31.90 -31.62
C ALA A 94 9.52 -33.39 -31.25
#